data_AF-A0AAJ2H2D6-F1
#
_entry.id   AF-A0AAJ2H2D6-F1
#
_cell.length_a   1.000
_cell.length_b   1.000
_cell.length_c   1.000
_cell.angle_alpha   90.00
_cell.angle_beta   90.00
_cell.angle_gamma   90.00
#
_symmetry.space_group_name_H-M   'P 1'
#
loop_
_entity.id
_entity.type
_entity.pdbx_description
1 polymer ?
#
loop_
_entity_poly.entity_id
_entity_poly.type
_entity_poly.pdbx_seq_one_letter_code
_entity_poly.pdbx_strand_id
1 'polypeptide(L)' 'MQLTGGKWTPHALSRTAATLMGSLKVSPHVIEKCLNHMEENRMIRTYQHAALFDERKDAFEKLGEKLAEISLVK' A
#
# COMPACT_ATOMS: atom_id res chain seq x y z
N MET A 1 -7.63 -14.40 13.92
CA MET A 1 -6.54 -13.92 14.78
C MET A 1 -7.02 -12.61 15.42
N GLN A 2 -7.23 -12.60 16.73
CA GLN A 2 -7.68 -11.41 17.48
C GLN A 2 -6.47 -10.84 18.21
N LEU A 3 -6.17 -9.57 17.96
CA LEU A 3 -5.18 -8.82 18.72
C LEU A 3 -5.90 -8.09 19.86
N THR A 4 -5.14 -7.58 20.83
CA THR A 4 -5.65 -6.83 21.99
C THR A 4 -6.52 -5.62 21.60
N GLY A 5 -6.38 -5.09 20.38
CA GLY A 5 -7.19 -4.00 19.82
C GLY A 5 -8.36 -4.41 18.91
N GLY A 6 -8.71 -5.70 18.82
CA GLY A 6 -9.85 -6.19 18.05
C GLY A 6 -9.49 -7.16 16.92
N LYS A 7 -10.43 -7.33 15.97
CA LYS A 7 -10.30 -8.31 14.88
C LYS A 7 -9.30 -7.80 13.85
N TRP A 8 -8.10 -8.36 13.85
CA TRP A 8 -7.12 -8.14 12.80
C TRP A 8 -7.47 -9.02 11.59
N THR A 9 -7.71 -8.39 10.44
CA THR A 9 -8.05 -9.06 9.20
C THR A 9 -7.01 -8.75 8.12
N PRO A 10 -6.95 -9.53 7.03
CA PRO A 10 -6.11 -9.18 5.88
C PRO A 10 -6.36 -7.75 5.37
N HIS A 11 -7.61 -7.28 5.42
CA HIS A 11 -7.96 -5.90 5.07
C HIS A 11 -7.28 -4.86 5.99
N ALA A 12 -7.08 -5.17 7.28
CA ALA A 12 -6.32 -4.30 8.17
C ALA A 12 -4.86 -4.15 7.71
N LEU A 13 -4.22 -5.23 7.24
CA LEU A 13 -2.87 -5.17 6.68
C LEU A 13 -2.80 -4.26 5.45
N SER A 14 -3.74 -4.40 4.51
CA SER A 14 -3.80 -3.55 3.31
C SER A 14 -3.99 -2.07 3.66
N ARG A 15 -4.85 -1.74 4.64
CA ARG A 15 -5.03 -0.36 5.10
C ARG A 15 -3.78 0.20 5.76
N THR A 16 -3.12 -0.58 6.62
CA THR A 16 -1.86 -0.17 7.24
C THR A 16 -0.77 0.06 6.20
N ALA A 17 -0.67 -0.81 5.19
CA ALA A 17 0.26 -0.63 4.08
C ALA A 17 0.01 0.67 3.31
N ALA A 18 -1.26 0.97 2.98
CA ALA A 18 -1.64 2.22 2.31
C ALA A 18 -1.21 3.46 3.12
N THR A 19 -1.53 3.48 4.42
CA THR A 19 -1.18 4.60 5.32
C THR A 19 0.34 4.80 5.42
N LEU A 20 1.10 3.71 5.53
CA LEU A 20 2.56 3.77 5.57
C LEU A 20 3.15 4.27 4.25
N MET A 21 2.72 3.73 3.11
CA MET A 21 3.16 4.19 1.79
C MET A 21 2.84 5.68 1.56
N GLY A 22 1.66 6.14 2.00
CA GLY A 22 1.32 7.58 1.94
C GLY A 22 2.24 8.45 2.80
N SER A 23 2.62 7.96 3.98
CA SER A 23 3.59 8.65 4.86
C SER A 23 5.00 8.70 4.25
N LEU A 24 5.35 7.71 3.42
CA LEU A 24 6.60 7.62 2.65
C LEU A 24 6.54 8.40 1.32
N LYS A 25 5.50 9.23 1.13
CA LYS A 25 5.28 10.07 -0.07
C LYS A 25 5.12 9.29 -1.38
N VAL A 26 4.67 8.05 -1.31
CA VAL A 26 4.25 7.30 -2.51
C VAL A 26 2.98 7.94 -3.05
N SER A 27 2.89 8.09 -4.38
CA SER A 27 1.72 8.71 -5.00
C SER A 27 0.46 7.85 -4.81
N PRO A 28 -0.72 8.45 -4.54
CA PRO A 28 -1.96 7.71 -4.31
C PRO A 28 -2.28 6.70 -5.43
N HIS A 29 -2.09 7.09 -6.70
CA HIS A 29 -2.36 6.19 -7.83
C HIS A 29 -1.45 4.94 -7.86
N VAL A 30 -0.21 5.05 -7.37
CA VAL A 30 0.70 3.90 -7.22
C VAL A 30 0.25 3.01 -6.06
N ILE A 31 -0.19 3.60 -4.95
CA ILE A 31 -0.72 2.87 -3.78
C ILE A 31 -1.93 2.02 -4.18
N GLU A 32 -2.89 2.59 -4.92
CA GLU A 32 -4.06 1.85 -5.40
C GLU A 32 -3.68 0.65 -6.28
N LYS A 33 -2.66 0.81 -7.14
CA LYS A 33 -2.12 -0.29 -7.97
C LYS A 33 -1.36 -1.33 -7.15
N CYS A 34 -0.63 -0.93 -6.10
CA CYS A 34 0.01 -1.86 -5.17
C CYS A 34 -1.02 -2.72 -4.44
N LEU A 35 -2.14 -2.12 -4.02
CA LEU A 35 -3.23 -2.80 -3.33
C LEU A 35 -4.20 -3.54 -4.27
N ASN A 36 -3.98 -3.45 -5.58
CA ASN A 36 -4.83 -4.02 -6.62
C ASN A 36 -6.31 -3.59 -6.46
N HIS A 37 -6.53 -2.34 -6.06
CA HIS A 37 -7.87 -1.79 -5.93
C HIS A 37 -8.50 -1.53 -7.28
N MET A 38 -9.83 -1.65 -7.34
CA MET A 38 -10.59 -1.30 -8.53
C MET A 38 -10.69 0.23 -8.62
N GLU A 39 -10.20 0.79 -9.72
CA GLU A 39 -10.32 2.22 -9.99
C GLU A 39 -11.79 2.61 -10.20
N GLU A 40 -12.31 3.44 -9.31
CA GLU A 40 -13.69 3.94 -9.37
C GLU A 40 -13.84 4.98 -10.49
N ASN A 41 -12.82 5.80 -10.75
CA ASN A 41 -12.87 6.82 -11.77
C ASN A 41 -12.83 6.21 -13.17
N ARG A 42 -13.94 6.34 -13.91
CA ARG A 42 -14.08 5.80 -15.26
C ARG A 42 -13.03 6.32 -16.24
N MET A 43 -12.62 7.59 -16.15
CA MET A 43 -11.61 8.15 -17.06
C MET A 43 -10.24 7.53 -16.80
N ILE A 44 -9.82 7.44 -15.54
CA ILE A 44 -8.56 6.80 -15.15
C ILE A 44 -8.56 5.34 -15.60
N ARG A 45 -9.65 4.60 -15.36
CA ARG A 45 -9.79 3.21 -15.79
C ARG A 45 -9.74 3.04 -17.31
N THR A 46 -10.21 4.01 -18.09
CA THR A 46 -10.28 3.95 -19.56
C THR A 46 -8.96 4.34 -20.23
N TYR A 47 -8.18 5.23 -19.62
CA TYR A 47 -7.01 5.81 -20.28
C TYR A 47 -5.68 5.52 -19.59
N GLN A 48 -5.69 5.31 -18.27
CA GLN A 48 -4.48 5.14 -17.46
C GLN A 48 -4.23 3.66 -17.15
N HIS A 49 -3.87 2.93 -18.21
CA HIS A 49 -3.59 1.49 -18.16
C HIS A 49 -2.16 1.15 -17.72
N ALA A 50 -1.29 2.14 -17.48
CA ALA A 50 0.08 1.91 -17.06
C ALA A 50 0.11 1.05 -15.79
N ALA A 51 0.90 -0.02 -15.83
CA ALA A 51 1.03 -0.98 -14.73
C ALA A 51 1.97 -0.47 -13.61
N LEU A 52 2.81 0.51 -13.93
CA LEU A 52 3.72 1.21 -13.00
C LEU A 52 4.59 0.25 -12.17
N PHE A 53 5.15 -0.77 -12.82
CA PHE A 53 5.87 -1.83 -12.11
C PHE A 53 7.09 -1.32 -11.35
N ASP A 54 7.83 -0.36 -11.93
CA ASP A 54 9.02 0.21 -11.29
C ASP A 54 8.64 1.05 -10.06
N GLU A 55 7.61 1.89 -10.17
CA GLU A 55 7.12 2.70 -9.07
C GLU A 55 6.49 1.86 -7.96
N ARG A 56 5.77 0.78 -8.34
CA ARG A 56 5.22 -0.17 -7.38
C ARG A 56 6.33 -0.92 -6.66
N LYS A 57 7.39 -1.31 -7.37
CA LYS A 57 8.56 -1.95 -6.77
C LYS A 57 9.21 -1.03 -5.75
N ASP A 58 9.51 0.21 -6.12
CA ASP A 58 10.07 1.22 -5.20
C ASP A 58 9.16 1.47 -3.99
N ALA A 59 7.84 1.52 -4.19
CA ALA A 59 6.87 1.65 -3.09
C ALA A 59 6.91 0.45 -2.12
N PHE A 60 7.03 -0.78 -2.63
CA PHE A 60 7.16 -1.97 -1.80
C PHE A 60 8.51 -2.05 -1.09
N GLU A 61 9.59 -1.63 -1.73
CA GLU A 61 10.93 -1.56 -1.12
C GLU A 61 10.91 -0.59 0.08
N LYS A 62 10.41 0.64 -0.12
CA LYS A 62 10.24 1.63 0.96
C LYS A 62 9.37 1.13 2.11
N LEU A 63 8.26 0.44 1.79
CA LEU A 63 7.41 -0.15 2.81
C LEU A 63 8.17 -1.24 3.59
N GLY A 64 8.92 -2.09 2.91
CA GLY A 64 9.74 -3.14 3.50
C GLY A 64 10.80 -2.58 4.46
N GLU A 65 11.55 -1.56 4.02
CA GLU A 65 12.51 -0.84 4.86
C GLU A 65 11.84 -0.28 6.11
N LYS A 66 10.68 0.37 5.96
CA LYS A 66 9.96 0.95 7.10
C LYS A 66 9.49 -0.11 8.10
N LEU A 67 9.02 -1.25 7.61
CA LEU A 67 8.61 -2.37 8.45
C LEU A 67 9.82 -2.99 9.18
N ALA A 68 10.96 -3.09 8.51
CA ALA A 68 12.19 -3.56 9.13
C ALA A 68 12.64 -2.64 10.28
N GLU A 69 12.60 -1.31 10.09
CA GLU A 69 12.85 -0.35 11.17
C GLU A 69 11.95 -0.60 12.38
N ILE A 70 10.64 -0.73 12.18
CA ILE A 70 9.66 -0.93 13.26
C ILE A 70 9.89 -2.28 13.95
N SER A 71 10.25 -3.32 13.19
CA SER A 71 10.50 -4.66 13.73
C SER A 71 11.81 -4.78 14.51
N LEU A 72 12.78 -3.88 14.28
CA LEU A 72 14.08 -3.88 14.94
C LEU A 72 14.08 -3.07 16.25
N VAL A 73 13.06 -2.25 16.48
CA VAL A 73 12.82 -1.61 17.78
C VAL A 73 12.23 -2.66 18.72
N LYS A 74 13.07 -3.20 19.60
CA LYS A 74 12.66 -4.07 20.71
C LYS A 74 11.80 -3.33 21.73
#